data_AF-A0A3F2RLG7-F1
#
_entry.id   AF-A0A3F2RLG7-F1
#
_cell.length_a   1.000
_cell.length_b   1.000
_cell.length_c   1.000
_cell.angle_alpha   90.00
_cell.angle_beta   90.00
_cell.angle_gamma   90.00
#
_symmetry.space_group_name_H-M   'P 1'
#
loop_
_entity.id
_entity.type
_entity.pdbx_description
1 polymer ?
#
loop_
_entity_poly.entity_id
_entity_poly.type
_entity_poly.pdbx_seq_one_letter_code
_entity_poly.pdbx_strand_id
1 'polypeptide(L)'
;MHFVPEDAARSIFRGYVRVDNNEFAVRVLGVAWDFKTGRLSLESAQLDVEQALATRLKPHRATLKLRLAQASSLTGFASEFEELVAICCRKATVTQTTLPSPDYYARLMTELDSVGWNCLRQLSDDLRSLELETVDKAGRKHTVRVVLPLEYEAPGFKVKPVCLVDAPESNLEDVLEMALPSPKTTKPEEFEVECGICYSYRLEEEDETNEESEQGTKESKQRTATADRGPRIPDRLCENANCNRPFHAKCLFDWLRALPTSRQSFHTVFGECPYCREAISAKFQPNF
;
A
#
# COMPACT_ATOMS: atom_id res chain seq x y z
N MET A 1 18.66 13.12 -4.90
CA MET A 1 17.99 12.54 -3.71
C MET A 1 18.31 13.41 -2.51
N HIS A 2 17.35 13.61 -1.60
CA HIS A 2 17.55 14.34 -0.35
C HIS A 2 17.12 13.50 0.86
N PHE A 3 17.92 13.56 1.92
CA PHE A 3 17.64 12.91 3.19
C PHE A 3 17.05 13.93 4.18
N VAL A 4 15.91 13.58 4.78
CA VAL A 4 15.19 14.37 5.77
C VAL A 4 15.16 13.60 7.09
N PRO A 5 15.41 14.24 8.24
CA PRO A 5 15.34 13.55 9.54
C PRO A 5 13.91 13.11 9.85
N GLU A 6 13.74 11.85 10.28
CA GLU A 6 12.44 11.34 10.76
C GLU A 6 12.23 11.61 12.26
N ASP A 7 13.30 11.84 13.01
CA ASP A 7 13.27 12.01 14.46
C ASP A 7 13.96 13.29 14.94
N ALA A 8 13.52 13.80 16.09
CA ALA A 8 14.11 14.99 16.71
C ALA A 8 15.58 14.79 17.11
N ALA A 9 15.98 13.55 17.38
CA ALA A 9 17.36 13.19 17.71
C ALA A 9 18.29 13.12 16.48
N ARG A 10 17.74 13.24 15.25
CA ARG A 10 18.48 13.13 13.98
C ARG A 10 19.29 11.84 13.89
N SER A 11 18.73 10.75 14.40
CA SER A 11 19.33 9.42 14.35
C SER A 11 18.86 8.63 13.13
N ILE A 12 17.74 9.03 12.55
CA ILE A 12 17.12 8.39 11.38
C ILE A 12 16.86 9.44 10.31
N PHE A 13 17.31 9.15 9.10
CA PHE A 13 17.03 9.96 7.94
C PHE A 13 16.36 9.14 6.85
N ARG A 14 15.35 9.71 6.20
CA ARG A 14 14.65 9.11 5.07
C ARG A 14 14.85 9.93 3.82
N GLY A 15 15.04 9.24 2.70
CA GLY A 15 15.03 9.83 1.37
C GLY A 15 14.41 8.86 0.37
N TYR A 16 14.28 9.32 -0.86
CA TYR A 16 13.72 8.54 -1.95
C TYR A 16 14.68 8.56 -3.12
N VAL A 17 14.94 7.38 -3.69
CA VAL A 17 15.70 7.24 -4.92
C VAL A 17 14.78 6.79 -6.04
N ARG A 18 14.90 7.44 -7.19
CA ARG A 18 14.13 7.08 -8.39
C ARG A 18 14.96 6.17 -9.28
N VAL A 19 14.37 5.06 -9.68
CA VAL A 19 14.95 4.09 -10.60
C VAL A 19 13.93 3.77 -11.66
N ASP A 20 14.25 4.08 -12.92
CA ASP A 20 13.29 4.05 -14.02
C ASP A 20 12.06 4.90 -13.64
N ASN A 21 10.87 4.29 -13.60
CA ASN A 21 9.60 4.90 -13.20
C ASN A 21 9.19 4.55 -11.76
N ASN A 22 10.06 3.95 -10.95
CA ASN A 22 9.72 3.56 -9.57
C ASN A 22 10.54 4.36 -8.57
N GLU A 23 9.89 4.80 -7.50
CA GLU A 23 10.55 5.41 -6.35
C GLU A 23 10.66 4.38 -5.23
N PHE A 24 11.83 4.33 -4.61
CA PHE A 24 12.14 3.43 -3.52
C PHE A 24 12.52 4.24 -2.30
N ALA A 25 11.89 3.95 -1.17
CA ALA A 25 12.28 4.53 0.10
C ALA A 25 13.65 3.99 0.54
N VAL A 26 14.47 4.91 1.04
CA VAL A 26 15.80 4.65 1.56
C VAL A 26 15.91 5.31 2.93
N ARG A 27 16.36 4.57 3.93
CA ARG A 27 16.59 5.06 5.28
C ARG A 27 18.05 4.87 5.68
N VAL A 28 18.59 5.90 6.33
CA VAL A 28 19.88 5.83 7.01
C VAL A 28 19.59 5.85 8.50
N LEU A 29 19.94 4.75 9.17
CA LEU A 29 19.68 4.51 10.59
C LEU A 29 20.98 4.65 11.39
N GLY A 30 20.87 5.04 12.66
CA GLY A 30 22.01 5.06 13.59
C GLY A 30 23.02 6.17 13.29
N VAL A 31 22.53 7.31 12.78
CA VAL A 31 23.35 8.51 12.58
C VAL A 31 23.64 9.14 13.94
N ALA A 32 24.92 9.39 14.22
CA ALA A 32 25.32 10.10 15.42
C ALA A 32 25.39 11.61 15.12
N TRP A 33 24.46 12.37 15.69
CA TRP A 33 24.39 13.82 15.52
C TRP A 33 24.86 14.55 16.78
N ASP A 34 25.85 15.42 16.66
CA ASP A 34 26.29 16.30 17.74
C ASP A 34 25.58 17.66 17.64
N PHE A 35 24.64 17.90 18.56
CA PHE A 35 23.90 19.15 18.64
C PHE A 35 24.75 20.37 19.02
N LYS A 36 25.92 20.18 19.63
CA LYS A 36 26.81 21.28 20.04
C LYS A 36 27.66 21.79 18.88
N THR A 37 28.16 20.87 18.06
CA THR A 37 29.06 21.20 16.94
C THR A 37 28.34 21.20 15.59
N GLY A 38 27.11 20.70 15.52
CA GLY A 38 26.36 20.52 14.27
C GLY A 38 26.96 19.47 13.34
N ARG A 39 27.87 18.62 13.85
CA ARG A 39 28.55 17.59 13.07
C ARG A 39 27.79 16.27 13.13
N LEU A 40 27.79 15.58 12.00
CA LEU A 40 27.25 14.22 11.88
C LEU A 40 28.40 13.20 11.76
N SER A 41 28.18 12.01 12.29
CA SER A 41 29.02 10.83 12.07
C SER A 41 28.16 9.67 11.58
N LEU A 42 28.67 8.98 10.56
CA LEU A 42 28.01 7.86 9.89
C LEU A 42 28.74 6.53 10.09
N GLU A 43 29.76 6.48 10.94
CA GLU A 43 30.61 5.29 11.12
C GLU A 43 29.82 4.03 11.52
N SER A 44 28.81 4.19 12.37
CA SER A 44 27.89 3.12 12.80
C SER A 44 26.58 3.08 12.02
N ALA A 45 26.43 3.91 10.99
CA ALA A 45 25.17 4.05 10.29
C ALA A 45 24.86 2.82 9.43
N GLN A 46 23.56 2.52 9.29
CA GLN A 46 23.07 1.42 8.49
C GLN A 46 22.16 1.94 7.39
N LEU A 47 22.28 1.32 6.21
CA LEU A 47 21.41 1.60 5.08
C LEU A 47 20.28 0.57 5.04
N ASP A 48 19.06 1.05 5.14
CA ASP A 48 17.83 0.28 4.95
C ASP A 48 17.13 0.75 3.67
N VAL A 49 16.69 -0.20 2.85
CA VAL A 49 16.09 0.06 1.54
C VAL A 49 15.00 -0.96 1.28
N GLU A 50 13.99 -0.58 0.50
CA GLU A 50 12.94 -1.50 0.08
C GLU A 50 13.51 -2.77 -0.59
N GLN A 51 12.89 -3.92 -0.33
CA GLN A 51 13.36 -5.24 -0.74
C GLN A 51 13.63 -5.36 -2.26
N ALA A 52 12.82 -4.71 -3.09
CA ALA A 52 12.98 -4.69 -4.53
C ALA A 52 14.29 -4.00 -4.97
N LEU A 53 14.66 -2.90 -4.31
CA LEU A 53 15.93 -2.22 -4.52
C LEU A 53 17.10 -2.98 -3.90
N ALA A 54 16.91 -3.54 -2.68
CA ALA A 54 17.91 -4.35 -1.99
C ALA A 54 18.41 -5.52 -2.84
N THR A 55 17.49 -6.18 -3.57
CA THR A 55 17.81 -7.31 -4.43
C THR A 55 18.74 -6.90 -5.58
N ARG A 56 18.53 -5.72 -6.17
CA ARG A 56 19.37 -5.17 -7.25
C ARG A 56 20.75 -4.70 -6.75
N LEU A 57 20.79 -4.16 -5.53
CA LEU A 57 22.02 -3.66 -4.90
C LEU A 57 22.86 -4.73 -4.20
N LYS A 58 22.37 -5.97 -4.11
CA LYS A 58 23.04 -7.09 -3.43
C LYS A 58 24.53 -7.25 -3.77
N PRO A 59 24.98 -7.14 -5.04
CA PRO A 59 26.40 -7.26 -5.38
C PRO A 59 27.29 -6.15 -4.78
N HIS A 60 26.71 -4.98 -4.54
CA HIS A 60 27.43 -3.77 -4.09
C HIS A 60 27.21 -3.46 -2.60
N ARG A 61 26.55 -4.35 -1.86
CA ARG A 61 26.21 -4.16 -0.43
C ARG A 61 27.43 -3.82 0.45
N ALA A 62 28.56 -4.48 0.22
CA ALA A 62 29.78 -4.23 0.99
C ALA A 62 30.36 -2.83 0.70
N THR A 63 30.38 -2.43 -0.57
CA THR A 63 30.82 -1.10 -1.01
C THR A 63 29.93 -0.01 -0.43
N LEU A 64 28.61 -0.19 -0.49
CA LEU A 64 27.65 0.76 0.08
C LEU A 64 27.82 0.94 1.58
N LYS A 65 28.01 -0.16 2.32
CA LYS A 65 28.28 -0.10 3.76
C LYS A 65 29.58 0.67 4.07
N LEU A 66 30.64 0.41 3.31
CA LEU A 66 31.93 1.08 3.48
C LEU A 66 31.83 2.59 3.16
N ARG A 67 31.18 2.93 2.04
CA ARG A 67 30.98 4.32 1.60
C ARG A 67 30.12 5.11 2.57
N LEU A 68 29.07 4.50 3.11
CA LEU A 68 28.24 5.12 4.13
C LEU A 68 29.05 5.44 5.40
N ALA A 69 29.84 4.48 5.89
CA ALA A 69 30.66 4.67 7.08
C ALA A 69 31.74 5.76 6.92
N GLN A 70 32.25 5.93 5.70
CA GLN A 70 33.29 6.92 5.38
C GLN A 70 32.73 8.28 4.93
N ALA A 71 31.43 8.40 4.73
CA ALA A 71 30.83 9.61 4.21
C ALA A 71 30.91 10.75 5.23
N SER A 72 31.38 11.92 4.77
CA SER A 72 31.45 13.15 5.58
C SER A 72 30.13 13.93 5.58
N SER A 73 29.20 13.59 4.70
CA SER A 73 27.87 14.21 4.61
C SER A 73 26.84 13.25 4.01
N LEU A 74 25.58 13.36 4.46
CA LEU A 74 24.46 12.62 3.88
C LEU A 74 24.15 13.05 2.44
N THR A 75 24.37 14.32 2.11
CA THR A 75 24.19 14.84 0.75
C THR A 75 25.20 14.25 -0.22
N GLY A 76 26.48 14.14 0.18
CA GLY A 76 27.51 13.50 -0.64
C GLY A 76 27.22 12.02 -0.85
N PHE A 77 26.87 11.31 0.24
CA PHE A 77 26.45 9.92 0.15
C PHE A 77 25.22 9.73 -0.75
N ALA A 78 24.23 10.62 -0.69
CA ALA A 78 23.03 10.54 -1.53
C ALA A 78 23.38 10.59 -3.02
N SER A 79 24.28 11.48 -3.44
CA SER A 79 24.74 11.55 -4.84
C SER A 79 25.47 10.28 -5.27
N GLU A 80 26.42 9.78 -4.45
CA GLU A 80 27.13 8.52 -4.75
C GLU A 80 26.17 7.32 -4.81
N PHE A 81 25.18 7.30 -3.93
CA PHE A 81 24.15 6.27 -3.91
C PHE A 81 23.28 6.30 -5.18
N GLU A 82 22.85 7.49 -5.62
CA GLU A 82 22.08 7.65 -6.87
C GLU A 82 22.86 7.14 -8.09
N GLU A 83 24.17 7.44 -8.16
CA GLU A 83 25.02 6.95 -9.24
C GLU A 83 25.14 5.41 -9.23
N LEU A 84 25.39 4.82 -8.06
CA LEU A 84 25.48 3.36 -7.91
C LEU A 84 24.15 2.66 -8.24
N VAL A 85 23.04 3.25 -7.81
CA VAL A 85 21.70 2.76 -8.12
C VAL A 85 21.44 2.82 -9.62
N ALA A 86 21.79 3.93 -10.28
CA ALA A 86 21.68 4.07 -11.73
C ALA A 86 22.51 3.01 -12.47
N ILE A 87 23.73 2.70 -12.00
CA ILE A 87 24.58 1.66 -12.60
C ILE A 87 23.96 0.27 -12.40
N CYS A 88 23.52 -0.07 -11.19
CA CYS A 88 22.97 -1.39 -10.87
C CYS A 88 21.61 -1.63 -11.54
N CYS A 89 20.89 -0.56 -11.86
CA CYS A 89 19.54 -0.64 -12.39
C CYS A 89 19.41 -0.30 -13.87
N ARG A 90 20.48 0.18 -14.55
CA ARG A 90 20.57 0.20 -16.02
C ARG A 90 20.43 -1.23 -16.53
N LYS A 91 19.20 -1.62 -16.89
CA LYS A 91 18.89 -2.98 -17.31
C LYS A 91 19.66 -3.34 -18.57
N ALA A 92 20.18 -4.58 -18.56
CA ALA A 92 20.11 -5.44 -19.72
C ALA A 92 18.64 -5.43 -20.25
N THR A 93 18.37 -4.58 -21.21
CA THR A 93 17.07 -4.42 -21.86
C THR A 93 16.83 -5.59 -22.82
N VAL A 94 16.36 -6.72 -22.31
CA VAL A 94 15.48 -7.63 -23.05
C VAL A 94 14.56 -8.32 -22.04
N THR A 95 13.47 -7.67 -21.67
CA THR A 95 12.31 -8.37 -21.12
C THR A 95 11.14 -7.96 -21.98
N GLN A 96 10.55 -8.91 -22.69
CA GLN A 96 9.42 -8.71 -23.60
C GLN A 96 8.32 -7.91 -22.90
N THR A 97 8.15 -6.64 -23.26
CA THR A 97 7.03 -5.83 -22.83
C THR A 97 5.80 -6.35 -23.55
N THR A 98 4.88 -6.99 -22.82
CA THR A 98 3.55 -7.27 -23.35
C THR A 98 2.86 -5.93 -23.59
N LEU A 99 2.71 -5.56 -24.85
CA LEU A 99 2.08 -4.31 -25.24
C LEU A 99 0.57 -4.36 -24.95
N PRO A 100 -0.02 -3.28 -24.41
CA PRO A 100 -1.46 -3.12 -24.31
C PRO A 100 -2.18 -3.28 -25.67
N SER A 101 -3.47 -3.61 -25.63
CA SER A 101 -4.30 -3.67 -26.83
C SER A 101 -4.56 -2.28 -27.44
N PRO A 102 -5.07 -2.20 -28.68
CA PRO A 102 -5.46 -0.92 -29.29
C PRO A 102 -6.54 -0.17 -28.49
N ASP A 103 -7.49 -0.89 -27.90
CA ASP A 103 -8.62 -0.32 -27.15
C ASP A 103 -8.14 0.41 -25.89
N TYR A 104 -7.08 -0.10 -25.25
CA TYR A 104 -6.39 0.58 -24.16
C TYR A 104 -5.97 2.00 -24.55
N TYR A 105 -5.31 2.15 -25.70
CA TYR A 105 -4.79 3.45 -26.14
C TYR A 105 -5.91 4.38 -26.57
N ALA A 106 -6.92 3.87 -27.27
CA ALA A 106 -8.08 4.66 -27.68
C ALA A 106 -8.77 5.31 -26.46
N ARG A 107 -8.95 4.53 -25.38
CA ARG A 107 -9.50 5.04 -24.13
C ARG A 107 -8.57 6.06 -23.48
N LEU A 108 -7.28 5.75 -23.32
CA LEU A 108 -6.31 6.66 -22.73
C LEU A 108 -6.31 8.02 -23.42
N MET A 109 -6.30 8.04 -24.75
CA MET A 109 -6.33 9.28 -25.53
C MET A 109 -7.63 10.06 -25.30
N THR A 110 -8.78 9.37 -25.31
CA THR A 110 -10.09 10.00 -25.06
C THR A 110 -10.19 10.62 -23.65
N GLU A 111 -9.63 9.93 -22.65
CA GLU A 111 -9.60 10.43 -21.28
C GLU A 111 -8.61 11.59 -21.11
N LEU A 112 -7.44 11.54 -21.77
CA LEU A 112 -6.50 12.67 -21.78
C LEU A 112 -7.09 13.91 -22.47
N ASP A 113 -7.88 13.74 -23.53
CA ASP A 113 -8.63 14.83 -24.17
C ASP A 113 -9.65 15.45 -23.19
N SER A 114 -10.26 14.63 -22.34
CA SER A 114 -11.26 15.08 -21.36
C SER A 114 -10.64 15.75 -20.13
N VAL A 115 -9.51 15.22 -19.64
CA VAL A 115 -8.74 15.76 -18.51
C VAL A 115 -7.99 17.03 -18.90
N GLY A 116 -7.58 17.14 -20.16
CA GLY A 116 -6.81 18.24 -20.70
C GLY A 116 -5.30 17.96 -20.73
N TRP A 117 -4.73 18.00 -21.93
CA TRP A 117 -3.29 17.79 -22.19
C TRP A 117 -2.38 18.76 -21.45
N ASN A 118 -2.87 19.95 -21.09
CA ASN A 118 -2.15 20.96 -20.33
C ASN A 118 -1.81 20.50 -18.89
N CYS A 119 -2.51 19.50 -18.38
CA CYS A 119 -2.25 18.91 -17.07
C CYS A 119 -1.23 17.76 -17.17
N LEU A 120 -0.94 17.21 -18.36
CA LEU A 120 -0.03 16.09 -18.52
C LEU A 120 1.43 16.56 -18.51
N ARG A 121 2.17 16.20 -17.46
CA ARG A 121 3.59 16.55 -17.27
C ARG A 121 4.52 15.53 -17.91
N GLN A 122 4.24 14.24 -17.72
CA GLN A 122 5.06 13.16 -18.25
C GLN A 122 4.22 11.93 -18.57
N LEU A 123 4.64 11.18 -19.58
CA LEU A 123 4.09 9.88 -19.94
C LEU A 123 5.25 8.91 -20.15
N SER A 124 5.16 7.71 -19.60
CA SER A 124 6.19 6.68 -19.74
C SER A 124 6.23 6.06 -21.14
N ASP A 125 7.36 5.48 -21.52
CA ASP A 125 7.55 4.82 -22.84
C ASP A 125 6.58 3.66 -23.09
N ASP A 126 6.14 2.99 -22.02
CA ASP A 126 5.13 1.94 -22.08
C ASP A 126 3.68 2.47 -22.01
N LEU A 127 3.49 3.80 -21.93
CA LEU A 127 2.21 4.51 -21.88
C LEU A 127 1.28 4.03 -20.73
N ARG A 128 1.88 3.50 -19.66
CA ARG A 128 1.18 2.97 -18.48
C ARG A 128 1.34 3.83 -17.24
N SER A 129 2.27 4.77 -17.24
CA SER A 129 2.50 5.69 -16.13
C SER A 129 2.37 7.12 -16.63
N LEU A 130 1.39 7.84 -16.09
CA LEU A 130 1.13 9.26 -16.36
C LEU A 130 1.56 10.06 -15.13
N GLU A 131 2.14 11.24 -15.32
CA GLU A 131 2.25 12.27 -14.28
C GLU A 131 1.41 13.47 -14.69
N LEU A 132 0.44 13.82 -13.85
CA LEU A 132 -0.44 14.97 -14.01
C LEU A 132 -0.03 16.07 -13.03
N GLU A 133 0.07 17.31 -13.50
CA GLU A 133 0.31 18.49 -12.68
C GLU A 133 -0.99 19.28 -12.50
N THR A 134 -1.25 19.69 -11.26
CA THR A 134 -2.36 20.59 -10.92
C THR A 134 -1.88 21.68 -9.96
N VAL A 135 -2.65 22.77 -9.84
CA VAL A 135 -2.33 23.91 -8.97
C VAL A 135 -3.48 24.10 -7.99
N ASP A 136 -3.17 24.20 -6.69
CA ASP A 136 -4.19 24.47 -5.69
C ASP A 136 -4.59 25.96 -5.61
N LYS A 137 -5.60 26.26 -4.78
CA LYS A 137 -6.06 27.64 -4.53
C LYS A 137 -4.98 28.55 -3.93
N ALA A 138 -3.94 27.97 -3.31
CA ALA A 138 -2.80 28.69 -2.74
C ALA A 138 -1.65 28.86 -3.75
N GLY A 139 -1.82 28.42 -5.00
CA GLY A 139 -0.83 28.54 -6.08
C GLY A 139 0.31 27.49 -6.02
N ARG A 140 0.21 26.48 -5.15
CA ARG A 140 1.21 25.41 -5.07
C ARG A 140 0.95 24.37 -6.16
N LYS A 141 2.02 23.90 -6.79
CA LYS A 141 1.99 22.84 -7.80
C LYS A 141 1.98 21.48 -7.13
N HIS A 142 1.09 20.60 -7.56
CA HIS A 142 0.93 19.23 -7.09
C HIS A 142 1.09 18.28 -8.26
N THR A 143 1.83 17.20 -8.04
CA THR A 143 2.01 16.14 -9.05
C THR A 143 1.26 14.89 -8.59
N VAL A 144 0.36 14.41 -9.44
CA VAL A 144 -0.38 13.15 -9.29
C VAL A 144 0.15 12.17 -10.32
N ARG A 145 0.78 11.11 -9.85
CA ARG A 145 1.25 10.03 -10.71
C ARG A 145 0.22 8.91 -10.75
N VAL A 146 -0.22 8.54 -11.95
CA VAL A 146 -1.22 7.50 -12.19
C VAL A 146 -0.56 6.33 -12.92
N VAL A 147 -0.71 5.12 -12.38
CA VAL A 147 -0.23 3.87 -12.98
C VAL A 147 -1.42 3.04 -13.44
N LEU A 148 -1.49 2.81 -14.75
CA LEU A 148 -2.57 2.09 -15.43
C LEU A 148 -2.26 0.59 -15.55
N PRO A 149 -3.25 -0.28 -15.21
CA PRO A 149 -3.15 -1.72 -15.45
C PRO A 149 -3.21 -2.03 -16.94
N LEU A 150 -2.75 -3.23 -17.35
CA LEU A 150 -2.84 -3.64 -18.77
C LEU A 150 -4.29 -3.80 -19.22
N GLU A 151 -5.17 -4.20 -18.30
CA GLU A 151 -6.59 -4.45 -18.53
C GLU A 151 -7.45 -3.18 -18.47
N TYR A 152 -6.90 -2.03 -18.89
CA TYR A 152 -7.57 -0.73 -18.89
C TYR A 152 -8.50 -0.51 -20.11
N GLU A 153 -9.00 -1.58 -20.70
CA GLU A 153 -9.60 -1.53 -22.05
C GLU A 153 -11.08 -1.14 -22.03
N ALA A 154 -11.82 -1.49 -20.96
CA ALA A 154 -13.27 -1.34 -20.90
C ALA A 154 -13.72 -0.33 -19.82
N PRO A 155 -14.80 0.44 -20.06
CA PRO A 155 -15.36 1.37 -19.07
C PRO A 155 -15.74 0.62 -17.78
N GLY A 156 -15.19 1.09 -16.66
CA GLY A 156 -15.16 0.35 -15.39
C GLY A 156 -13.73 -0.07 -15.02
N PHE A 157 -13.54 -0.54 -13.77
CA PHE A 157 -12.24 -0.97 -13.28
C PHE A 157 -12.30 -2.42 -12.81
N LYS A 158 -11.84 -3.36 -13.64
CA LYS A 158 -11.56 -4.74 -13.17
C LYS A 158 -10.37 -4.75 -12.22
N VAL A 159 -9.36 -3.94 -12.54
CA VAL A 159 -8.24 -3.57 -11.67
C VAL A 159 -8.22 -2.05 -11.58
N LYS A 160 -8.12 -1.51 -10.36
CA LYS A 160 -8.11 -0.06 -10.15
C LYS A 160 -6.74 0.52 -10.52
N PRO A 161 -6.67 1.65 -11.23
CA PRO A 161 -5.45 2.42 -11.37
C PRO A 161 -4.87 2.78 -10.00
N VAL A 162 -3.55 2.81 -9.92
CA VAL A 162 -2.85 3.24 -8.70
C VAL A 162 -2.51 4.72 -8.86
N CYS A 163 -3.01 5.55 -7.95
CA CYS A 163 -2.68 6.98 -7.90
C CYS A 163 -1.72 7.23 -6.74
N LEU A 164 -0.60 7.87 -7.04
CA LEU A 164 0.45 8.26 -6.11
C LEU A 164 0.48 9.79 -6.10
N VAL A 165 0.44 10.37 -4.91
CA VAL A 165 0.50 11.82 -4.73
C VAL A 165 1.58 12.09 -3.70
N ASP A 166 2.42 13.08 -3.96
CA ASP A 166 3.39 13.58 -2.98
C ASP A 166 2.69 14.52 -1.99
N ALA A 167 1.75 13.95 -1.23
CA ALA A 167 1.02 14.64 -0.18
C ALA A 167 1.28 13.91 1.14
N PRO A 168 1.67 14.62 2.23
CA PRO A 168 1.75 14.00 3.54
C PRO A 168 0.36 13.45 3.91
N GLU A 169 0.31 12.25 4.51
CA GLU A 169 -0.95 11.57 4.90
C GLU A 169 -1.94 12.49 5.64
N SER A 170 -1.45 13.53 6.31
CA SER A 170 -2.23 14.56 7.00
C SER A 170 -3.19 15.36 6.12
N ASN A 171 -2.99 15.38 4.80
CA ASN A 171 -3.78 16.20 3.87
C ASN A 171 -4.87 15.41 3.13
N LEU A 172 -5.07 14.13 3.47
CA LEU A 172 -6.09 13.31 2.82
C LEU A 172 -7.50 13.84 3.07
N GLU A 173 -7.76 14.42 4.25
CA GLU A 173 -9.04 15.09 4.57
C GLU A 173 -9.31 16.30 3.66
N ASP A 174 -8.28 17.12 3.43
CA ASP A 174 -8.36 18.30 2.55
C ASP A 174 -8.55 17.91 1.08
N VAL A 175 -7.93 16.81 0.65
CA VAL A 175 -8.05 16.27 -0.71
C VAL A 175 -9.41 15.61 -0.95
N LEU A 176 -9.94 14.90 0.05
CA LEU A 176 -11.24 14.23 -0.03
C LEU A 176 -12.41 15.15 0.34
N GLU A 177 -12.14 16.40 0.73
CA GLU A 177 -13.10 17.38 1.26
C GLU A 177 -13.99 16.80 2.39
N MET A 178 -13.45 15.85 3.17
CA MET A 178 -14.18 15.19 4.25
C MET A 178 -13.29 14.97 5.47
N ALA A 179 -13.84 15.14 6.67
CA ALA A 179 -13.16 14.76 7.90
C ALA A 179 -13.09 13.23 8.00
N LEU A 180 -11.90 12.67 8.24
CA LEU A 180 -11.75 11.24 8.43
C LEU A 180 -12.24 10.88 9.84
N PRO A 181 -12.97 9.77 10.00
CA PRO A 181 -13.42 9.33 11.31
C PRO A 181 -12.21 8.96 12.18
N SER A 182 -12.02 9.69 13.29
CA SER A 182 -10.96 9.41 14.26
C SER A 182 -11.48 8.47 15.36
N PRO A 183 -10.73 7.41 15.74
CA PRO A 183 -11.08 6.54 16.86
C PRO A 183 -11.28 7.26 18.20
N LYS A 184 -10.80 8.51 18.33
CA LYS A 184 -10.91 9.34 19.54
C LYS A 184 -12.19 10.17 19.61
N THR A 185 -12.83 10.46 18.47
CA THR A 185 -13.93 11.44 18.38
C THR A 185 -15.23 10.84 17.90
N THR A 186 -15.16 9.73 17.16
CA THR A 186 -16.30 9.02 16.60
C THR A 186 -16.90 8.09 17.66
N LYS A 187 -18.22 8.08 17.80
CA LYS A 187 -18.89 7.29 18.85
C LYS A 187 -18.71 5.80 18.57
N PRO A 188 -18.58 4.93 19.59
CA PRO A 188 -18.49 3.48 19.39
C PRO A 188 -19.66 2.91 18.56
N GLU A 189 -20.87 3.45 18.76
CA GLU A 189 -22.07 3.06 18.01
C GLU A 189 -21.98 3.40 16.50
N GLU A 190 -21.11 4.33 16.09
CA GLU A 190 -20.86 4.66 14.68
C GLU A 190 -19.88 3.66 14.02
N PHE A 191 -19.21 2.80 14.81
CA PHE A 191 -18.28 1.75 14.36
C PHE A 191 -18.81 0.32 14.52
N GLU A 192 -19.92 0.13 15.24
CA GLU A 192 -20.51 -1.19 15.51
C GLU A 192 -21.20 -1.77 14.26
N VAL A 193 -20.37 -2.19 13.31
CA VAL A 193 -20.77 -2.98 12.15
C VAL A 193 -20.66 -4.45 12.56
N GLU A 194 -21.75 -5.03 13.04
CA GLU A 194 -21.82 -6.45 13.41
C GLU A 194 -22.05 -7.33 12.18
N CYS A 195 -21.38 -8.49 12.13
CA CYS A 195 -21.62 -9.47 11.09
C CYS A 195 -23.06 -10.01 11.16
N GLY A 196 -23.79 -9.99 10.04
CA GLY A 196 -25.16 -10.50 9.96
C GLY A 196 -25.31 -12.02 10.15
N ILE A 197 -24.23 -12.77 10.42
CA ILE A 197 -24.30 -14.22 10.66
C ILE A 197 -23.91 -14.56 12.09
N CYS A 198 -22.77 -14.07 12.57
CA CYS A 198 -22.28 -14.36 13.93
C CYS A 198 -22.54 -13.25 14.95
N TYR A 199 -23.08 -12.10 14.52
CA TYR A 199 -23.36 -10.93 15.36
C TYR A 199 -22.15 -10.38 16.13
N SER A 200 -20.94 -10.74 15.71
CA SER A 200 -19.70 -10.24 16.28
C SER A 200 -19.07 -9.21 15.36
N TYR A 201 -18.44 -8.18 15.95
CA TYR A 201 -17.58 -7.26 15.22
C TYR A 201 -16.25 -7.92 14.82
N ARG A 202 -15.72 -8.85 15.61
CA ARG A 202 -14.44 -9.53 15.33
C ARG A 202 -14.56 -11.03 15.53
N LEU A 203 -14.01 -11.81 14.61
CA LEU A 203 -13.83 -13.24 14.81
C LEU A 203 -12.61 -13.50 15.70
N GLU A 204 -12.84 -14.21 16.80
CA GLU A 204 -11.80 -14.78 17.65
C GLU A 204 -11.27 -16.06 16.98
N GLU A 205 -9.97 -16.32 17.10
CA GLU A 205 -9.39 -17.57 16.60
C GLU A 205 -9.68 -18.66 17.64
N GLU A 206 -10.25 -19.78 17.21
CA GLU A 206 -10.16 -21.02 17.99
C GLU A 206 -8.69 -21.46 17.91
N ASP A 207 -7.88 -21.03 18.88
CA ASP A 207 -6.57 -21.64 19.11
C ASP A 207 -6.84 -23.10 19.45
N GLU A 208 -6.39 -24.04 18.60
CA GLU A 208 -6.33 -25.46 18.94
C GLU A 208 -5.36 -25.67 20.11
N THR A 209 -5.84 -25.44 21.34
CA THR A 209 -5.19 -25.89 22.56
C THR A 209 -6.24 -26.37 23.57
N ASN A 210 -6.74 -27.59 23.35
CA ASN A 210 -7.02 -28.53 24.42
C ASN A 210 -5.68 -29.29 24.65
N GLU A 211 -5.02 -29.36 25.81
CA GLU A 211 -5.49 -29.48 27.19
C GLU A 211 -4.40 -29.03 28.19
N GLU A 212 -4.86 -28.47 29.31
CA GLU A 212 -4.33 -28.57 30.68
C GLU A 212 -2.89 -28.12 31.02
N SER A 213 -2.78 -26.95 31.66
CA SER A 213 -2.47 -26.91 33.10
C SER A 213 -2.52 -25.49 33.66
N GLU A 214 -3.15 -25.40 34.83
CA GLU A 214 -3.30 -24.23 35.66
C GLU A 214 -1.95 -23.64 36.07
N GLN A 215 -1.80 -22.30 36.00
CA GLN A 215 -1.61 -21.43 37.15
C GLN A 215 -1.33 -20.00 36.68
N GLY A 216 -2.02 -19.05 37.31
CA GLY A 216 -2.15 -17.70 36.81
C GLY A 216 -0.92 -16.81 36.97
N THR A 217 -0.83 -15.85 36.05
CA THR A 217 -0.33 -14.50 36.34
C THR A 217 -0.90 -13.56 35.29
N LYS A 218 -1.46 -12.44 35.75
CA LYS A 218 -1.94 -11.34 34.92
C LYS A 218 -0.72 -10.62 34.34
N GLU A 219 -0.46 -10.77 33.04
CA GLU A 219 0.49 -9.90 32.34
C GLU A 219 -0.02 -9.51 30.96
N SER A 220 0.00 -8.19 30.74
CA SER A 220 -0.38 -7.47 29.53
C SER A 220 0.46 -7.93 28.33
N LYS A 221 -0.11 -8.80 27.49
CA LYS A 221 0.55 -9.21 26.23
C LYS A 221 0.38 -8.14 25.15
N GLN A 222 1.46 -7.40 25.00
CA GLN A 222 1.83 -6.57 23.87
C GLN A 222 1.65 -7.35 22.56
N ARG A 223 0.80 -6.84 21.65
CA ARG A 223 0.50 -7.44 20.36
C ARG A 223 1.71 -7.33 19.42
N THR A 224 2.40 -8.44 19.23
CA THR A 224 3.33 -8.67 18.12
C THR A 224 2.53 -8.82 16.82
N ALA A 225 2.70 -7.89 15.88
CA ALA A 225 2.14 -7.94 14.54
C ALA A 225 3.04 -8.80 13.64
N THR A 226 2.67 -10.07 13.43
CA THR A 226 3.25 -10.91 12.37
C THR A 226 2.16 -11.77 11.73
N ALA A 227 2.24 -11.85 10.40
CA ALA A 227 1.39 -12.58 9.45
C ALA A 227 0.05 -11.90 9.06
N ASP A 228 -0.03 -11.61 7.76
CA ASP A 228 -1.22 -11.21 6.99
C ASP A 228 -2.30 -12.30 7.08
N ARG A 229 -3.15 -12.19 8.11
CA ARG A 229 -4.30 -13.05 8.39
C ARG A 229 -5.55 -12.35 7.84
N GLY A 230 -6.46 -13.10 7.23
CA GLY A 230 -7.62 -12.57 6.48
C GLY A 230 -8.49 -11.57 7.27
N PRO A 231 -9.41 -10.84 6.61
CA PRO A 231 -10.20 -9.80 7.24
C PRO A 231 -11.06 -10.40 8.36
N ARG A 232 -10.71 -10.03 9.60
CA ARG A 232 -11.40 -10.47 10.83
C ARG A 232 -12.62 -9.64 11.18
N ILE A 233 -12.94 -8.65 10.35
CA ILE A 233 -14.04 -7.70 10.52
C ILE A 233 -15.07 -7.89 9.39
N PRO A 234 -16.33 -7.46 9.56
CA PRO A 234 -17.39 -7.66 8.59
C PRO A 234 -17.28 -6.67 7.43
N ASP A 235 -16.36 -6.93 6.50
CA ASP A 235 -16.07 -6.07 5.34
C ASP A 235 -16.83 -6.46 4.06
N ARG A 236 -17.51 -7.62 4.07
CA ARG A 236 -18.30 -8.08 2.93
C ARG A 236 -19.74 -7.60 3.05
N LEU A 237 -20.11 -6.64 2.21
CA LEU A 237 -21.48 -6.12 2.14
C LEU A 237 -22.30 -6.88 1.09
N CYS A 238 -23.60 -7.06 1.35
CA CYS A 238 -24.55 -7.44 0.32
C CYS A 238 -24.63 -6.35 -0.77
N GLU A 239 -24.65 -6.75 -2.05
CA GLU A 239 -24.70 -5.83 -3.20
C GLU A 239 -26.06 -5.14 -3.39
N ASN A 240 -27.12 -5.65 -2.75
CA ASN A 240 -28.44 -5.01 -2.78
C ASN A 240 -28.43 -3.74 -1.92
N ALA A 241 -28.63 -2.58 -2.53
CA ALA A 241 -28.62 -1.26 -1.89
C ALA A 241 -29.64 -1.10 -0.76
N ASN A 242 -30.73 -1.87 -0.76
CA ASN A 242 -31.72 -1.87 0.31
C ASN A 242 -31.35 -2.82 1.47
N CYS A 243 -30.38 -3.71 1.26
CA CYS A 243 -29.93 -4.68 2.27
C CYS A 243 -28.63 -4.22 2.93
N ASN A 244 -27.56 -4.01 2.15
CA ASN A 244 -26.22 -3.57 2.59
C ASN A 244 -25.70 -4.25 3.86
N ARG A 245 -26.17 -5.46 4.17
CA ARG A 245 -25.78 -6.14 5.41
C ARG A 245 -24.32 -6.58 5.33
N PRO A 246 -23.54 -6.31 6.38
CA PRO A 246 -22.14 -6.68 6.46
C PRO A 246 -21.95 -8.11 6.99
N PHE A 247 -20.95 -8.81 6.48
CA PHE A 247 -20.61 -10.16 6.88
C PHE A 247 -19.09 -10.32 6.95
N HIS A 248 -18.61 -11.16 7.86
CA HIS A 248 -17.25 -11.69 7.73
C HIS A 248 -17.15 -12.54 6.47
N ALA A 249 -16.02 -12.43 5.77
CA ALA A 249 -15.75 -13.26 4.60
C ALA A 249 -15.84 -14.77 4.93
N LYS A 250 -15.34 -15.19 6.11
CA LYS A 250 -15.45 -16.57 6.60
C LYS A 250 -16.91 -16.98 6.83
N CYS A 251 -17.66 -16.22 7.62
CA CYS A 251 -19.04 -16.54 7.95
C CYS A 251 -19.92 -16.65 6.71
N LEU A 252 -19.77 -15.71 5.77
CA LEU A 252 -20.52 -15.73 4.51
C LEU A 252 -20.12 -16.92 3.64
N PHE A 253 -18.83 -17.24 3.56
CA PHE A 253 -18.35 -18.40 2.81
C PHE A 253 -18.90 -19.72 3.38
N ASP A 254 -18.77 -19.92 4.69
CA ASP A 254 -19.24 -21.11 5.39
C ASP A 254 -20.76 -21.26 5.23
N TRP A 255 -21.51 -20.16 5.34
CA TRP A 255 -22.94 -20.12 5.11
C TRP A 255 -23.31 -20.54 3.68
N LEU A 256 -22.74 -19.88 2.67
CA LEU A 256 -23.08 -20.16 1.27
C LEU A 256 -22.72 -21.60 0.88
N ARG A 257 -21.59 -22.13 1.37
CA ARG A 257 -21.18 -23.51 1.10
C ARG A 257 -22.14 -24.55 1.70
N ALA A 258 -22.86 -24.21 2.78
CA ALA A 258 -23.84 -25.08 3.39
C ALA A 258 -25.19 -25.12 2.66
N LEU A 259 -25.45 -24.18 1.73
CA LEU A 259 -26.71 -24.12 0.99
C LEU A 259 -26.70 -25.09 -0.21
N PRO A 260 -27.75 -25.92 -0.38
CA PRO A 260 -27.86 -26.85 -1.51
C PRO A 260 -28.10 -26.14 -2.85
N THR A 261 -28.55 -24.88 -2.82
CA THR A 261 -28.77 -24.02 -3.99
C THR A 261 -27.51 -23.27 -4.43
N SER A 262 -26.43 -23.36 -3.65
CA SER A 262 -25.19 -22.66 -3.96
C SER A 262 -24.50 -23.25 -5.18
N ARG A 263 -23.83 -22.39 -5.94
CA ARG A 263 -22.99 -22.80 -7.08
C ARG A 263 -21.56 -22.41 -6.76
N GLN A 264 -20.64 -23.36 -6.86
CA GLN A 264 -19.22 -23.09 -6.70
C GLN A 264 -18.54 -23.01 -8.07
N SER A 265 -17.74 -21.97 -8.28
CA SER A 265 -16.85 -21.85 -9.42
C SER A 265 -15.46 -21.43 -8.92
N PHE A 266 -14.46 -22.27 -9.19
CA PHE A 266 -13.11 -22.11 -8.66
C PHE A 266 -13.10 -21.89 -7.13
N HIS A 267 -12.55 -20.76 -6.68
CA HIS A 267 -12.47 -20.35 -5.28
C HIS A 267 -13.63 -19.44 -4.85
N THR A 268 -14.71 -19.33 -5.62
CA THR A 268 -15.86 -18.46 -5.29
C THR A 268 -17.14 -19.28 -5.21
N VAL A 269 -17.90 -19.10 -4.13
CA VAL A 269 -19.24 -19.68 -3.93
C VAL A 269 -20.27 -18.58 -4.16
N PHE A 270 -21.26 -18.86 -5.00
CA PHE A 270 -22.37 -18.00 -5.33
C PHE A 270 -23.64 -18.57 -4.71
N GLY A 271 -24.47 -17.71 -4.13
CA GLY A 271 -25.77 -18.11 -3.60
C GLY A 271 -26.62 -16.89 -3.26
N GLU A 272 -27.50 -17.04 -2.28
CA GLU A 272 -28.46 -16.02 -1.89
C GLU A 272 -28.10 -15.40 -0.53
N CYS A 273 -28.31 -14.09 -0.39
CA CYS A 273 -28.13 -13.37 0.87
C CYS A 273 -29.10 -13.90 1.94
N PRO A 274 -28.65 -14.15 3.18
CA PRO A 274 -29.53 -14.64 4.26
C PRO A 274 -30.72 -13.72 4.58
N TYR A 275 -30.61 -12.43 4.25
CA TYR A 275 -31.59 -11.41 4.62
C TYR A 275 -32.52 -11.03 3.48
N CYS A 276 -31.97 -10.68 2.31
CA CYS A 276 -32.77 -10.21 1.18
C CYS A 276 -32.96 -11.25 0.07
N ARG A 277 -32.29 -12.40 0.14
CA ARG A 277 -32.27 -13.45 -0.89
C ARG A 277 -31.74 -13.04 -2.26
N GLU A 278 -31.22 -11.82 -2.40
CA GLU A 278 -30.53 -11.39 -3.61
C GLU A 278 -29.23 -12.18 -3.81
N ALA A 279 -28.76 -12.26 -5.05
CA ALA A 279 -27.50 -12.91 -5.37
C ALA A 279 -26.33 -12.28 -4.60
N ILE A 280 -25.50 -13.13 -4.00
CA ILE A 280 -24.26 -12.74 -3.31
C ILE A 280 -23.19 -13.81 -3.53
N SER A 281 -21.92 -13.40 -3.47
CA SER A 281 -20.80 -14.32 -3.62
C SER A 281 -19.75 -14.15 -2.52
N ALA A 282 -19.11 -15.26 -2.15
CA ALA A 282 -18.00 -15.28 -1.21
C ALA A 282 -16.82 -16.03 -1.79
N LYS A 283 -15.60 -15.51 -1.57
CA LYS A 283 -14.36 -16.15 -2.00
C LYS A 283 -13.76 -16.95 -0.86
N PHE A 284 -13.30 -18.16 -1.15
CA PHE A 284 -12.44 -18.94 -0.28
C PHE A 284 -11.14 -18.16 -0.06
N GLN A 285 -10.81 -17.92 1.20
CA GLN A 285 -9.50 -17.45 1.60
C GLN A 285 -8.81 -18.58 2.36
N PRO A 286 -7.60 -18.98 1.97
CA PRO A 286 -6.90 -20.13 2.57
C PRO A 286 -6.53 -19.91 4.05
N ASN A 287 -6.67 -18.69 4.57
CA ASN A 287 -6.26 -18.28 5.91
C ASN A 287 -7.46 -17.80 6.76
N PHE A 288 -8.63 -18.42 6.59
CA PHE A 288 -9.82 -18.17 7.42
C PHE A 288 -9.68 -18.77 8.82
#